data_AF-A0A8I0K8D3-F1
#
_entry.id   AF-A0A8I0K8D3-F1
#
_cell.length_a   1.000
_cell.length_b   1.000
_cell.length_c   1.000
_cell.angle_alpha   90.00
_cell.angle_beta   90.00
_cell.angle_gamma   90.00
#
_symmetry.space_group_name_H-M   'P 1'
#
loop_
_entity.id
_entity.type
_entity.pdbx_description
1 polymer ?
#
loop_
_entity_poly.entity_id
_entity_poly.type
_entity_poly.pdbx_seq_one_letter_code
_entity_poly.pdbx_strand_id
1 'polypeptide(L)'
;MIENPQHFNLITNFEEITSRPNFVEKVTIARGEDVQNTISDLVGFYVLRDFVSCGISSCGKKHQKGYIAALHDGNEIIIGHKCGKKHFGVTFDEKAKQFKHLRDNANQYLQIKAMF
;
A
#
# COMPACT_ATOMS: atom_id res chain seq x y z
N MET A 1 -7.02 -16.29 -22.45
CA MET A 1 -5.89 -15.34 -22.43
C MET A 1 -6.34 -14.10 -21.70
N ILE A 2 -6.16 -14.05 -20.37
CA ILE A 2 -6.11 -12.77 -19.64
C ILE A 2 -5.03 -13.00 -18.58
N GLU A 3 -3.78 -12.88 -19.01
CA GLU A 3 -2.72 -12.57 -18.07
C GLU A 3 -3.11 -11.20 -17.50
N ASN A 4 -3.31 -11.11 -16.19
CA ASN A 4 -3.54 -9.84 -15.51
C ASN A 4 -2.19 -9.39 -14.91
N PRO A 5 -1.27 -8.78 -15.70
CA PRO A 5 0.08 -8.46 -15.23
C PRO A 5 0.14 -7.25 -14.29
N GLN A 6 -0.99 -6.70 -13.83
CA GLN A 6 -1.00 -5.45 -13.07
C GLN A 6 -0.48 -5.56 -11.62
N HIS A 7 -0.13 -6.75 -11.14
CA HIS A 7 0.21 -6.95 -9.72
C HIS A 7 1.61 -6.47 -9.28
N PHE A 8 2.48 -5.99 -10.17
CA PHE A 8 3.88 -5.69 -9.82
C PHE A 8 4.47 -4.41 -10.41
N ASN A 9 3.67 -3.35 -10.64
CA ASN A 9 4.21 -2.05 -11.07
C ASN A 9 4.33 -1.05 -9.91
N LEU A 10 5.39 -0.22 -9.96
CA LEU A 10 5.60 0.90 -9.06
C LEU A 10 4.64 2.04 -9.42
N ILE A 11 3.73 2.36 -8.52
CA ILE A 11 2.72 3.39 -8.73
C ILE A 11 3.27 4.73 -8.25
N THR A 12 3.38 5.72 -9.14
CA THR A 12 3.92 7.04 -8.80
C THR A 12 2.90 8.18 -8.85
N ASN A 13 1.70 7.91 -9.38
CA ASN A 13 0.61 8.86 -9.43
C ASN A 13 -0.51 8.45 -8.48
N PHE A 14 -1.01 9.39 -7.68
CA PHE A 14 -2.11 9.15 -6.75
C PHE A 14 -3.44 8.93 -7.50
N GLU A 15 -3.61 9.57 -8.66
CA GLU A 15 -4.80 9.41 -9.49
C GLU A 15 -5.01 7.96 -9.95
N GLU A 16 -3.92 7.22 -10.18
CA GLU A 16 -4.00 5.79 -10.53
C GLU A 16 -4.52 4.93 -9.37
N ILE A 17 -4.36 5.40 -8.13
CA ILE A 17 -4.91 4.76 -6.93
C ILE A 17 -6.37 5.16 -6.76
N THR A 18 -6.69 6.45 -6.84
CA THR A 18 -8.05 6.96 -6.62
C THR A 18 -9.03 6.63 -7.75
N SER A 19 -8.53 6.37 -8.95
CA SER A 19 -9.35 5.96 -10.09
C SER A 19 -9.75 4.48 -10.04
N ARG A 20 -9.25 3.71 -9.07
CA ARG A 20 -9.64 2.31 -8.91
C ARG A 20 -11.06 2.23 -8.38
N PRO A 21 -11.91 1.38 -8.97
CA PRO A 21 -13.32 1.29 -8.60
C PRO A 21 -13.53 0.84 -7.14
N ASN A 22 -12.59 0.08 -6.58
CA ASN A 22 -12.68 -0.44 -5.23
C ASN A 22 -11.85 0.37 -4.22
N PHE A 23 -11.23 1.48 -4.63
CA PHE A 23 -10.38 2.26 -3.73
C PHE A 23 -11.21 3.04 -2.70
N VAL A 24 -10.79 2.94 -1.44
CA VAL A 24 -11.37 3.67 -0.32
C VAL A 24 -10.28 4.50 0.35
N GLU A 25 -10.52 5.80 0.51
CA GLU A 25 -9.56 6.73 1.12
C GLU A 25 -9.24 6.38 2.58
N LYS A 26 -10.22 5.89 3.33
CA LYS A 26 -10.06 5.53 4.74
C LYS A 26 -10.99 4.40 5.15
N VAL A 27 -10.46 3.47 5.92
CA VAL A 27 -11.21 2.40 6.58
C VAL A 27 -10.91 2.38 8.07
N THR A 28 -11.88 1.91 8.84
CA THR A 28 -11.73 1.72 10.28
C THR A 28 -11.38 0.26 10.52
N ILE A 29 -10.11 0.01 10.82
CA ILE A 29 -9.64 -1.32 11.20
C ILE A 29 -9.69 -1.43 12.71
N ALA A 30 -10.62 -2.27 13.21
CA ALA A 30 -10.78 -2.53 14.64
C ALA A 30 -9.47 -3.12 15.18
N ARG A 31 -8.92 -2.58 16.28
CA ARG A 31 -7.68 -3.14 16.87
C ARG A 31 -8.03 -4.42 17.64
N GLY A 32 -7.46 -5.56 17.25
CA GLY A 32 -7.73 -6.87 17.86
C GLY A 32 -7.08 -8.04 17.10
N GLU A 33 -7.41 -9.29 17.48
CA GLU A 33 -6.85 -10.53 16.90
C GLU A 33 -7.16 -10.69 15.40
N ASP A 34 -8.27 -10.15 14.90
CA ASP A 34 -8.72 -10.30 13.49
C ASP A 34 -8.13 -9.30 12.48
N VAL A 35 -7.31 -8.35 12.93
CA VAL A 35 -6.72 -7.35 12.02
C VAL A 35 -5.89 -8.02 10.94
N GLN A 36 -5.12 -9.03 11.32
CA GLN A 36 -4.22 -9.75 10.42
C GLN A 36 -4.98 -10.45 9.28
N ASN A 37 -6.25 -10.78 9.50
CA ASN A 37 -7.13 -11.45 8.55
C ASN A 37 -8.03 -10.46 7.78
N THR A 38 -7.88 -9.15 8.02
CA THR A 38 -8.65 -8.12 7.30
C THR A 38 -8.09 -7.88 5.89
N ILE A 39 -6.77 -8.02 5.72
CA ILE A 39 -6.13 -7.91 4.40
C ILE A 39 -6.19 -9.25 3.68
N SER A 40 -6.73 -9.23 2.46
CA SER A 40 -6.71 -10.38 1.58
C SER A 40 -5.35 -10.49 0.89
N ASP A 41 -4.90 -9.41 0.25
CA ASP A 41 -3.61 -9.38 -0.45
C ASP A 41 -3.01 -7.97 -0.58
N LEU A 42 -1.77 -7.87 -1.05
CA LEU A 42 -1.15 -6.59 -1.42
C LEU A 42 -1.13 -6.50 -2.94
N VAL A 43 -1.83 -5.53 -3.49
CA VAL A 43 -2.08 -5.42 -4.94
C VAL A 43 -1.17 -4.40 -5.62
N GLY A 44 -0.28 -3.74 -4.87
CA GLY A 44 0.68 -2.80 -5.46
C GLY A 44 1.56 -2.09 -4.43
N PHE A 45 2.62 -1.46 -4.92
CA PHE A 45 3.48 -0.57 -4.15
C PHE A 45 3.47 0.83 -4.75
N TYR A 46 3.26 1.85 -3.92
CA TYR A 46 3.19 3.24 -4.36
C TYR A 46 4.32 4.09 -3.77
N VAL A 47 4.77 5.07 -4.54
CA VAL A 47 5.67 6.15 -4.15
C VAL A 47 5.17 7.44 -4.77
N LEU A 48 4.55 8.26 -3.94
CA LEU A 48 3.96 9.52 -4.38
C LEU A 48 4.94 10.67 -4.16
N ARG A 49 4.71 11.76 -4.89
CA ARG A 49 5.46 12.99 -4.70
C ARG A 49 5.06 13.69 -3.41
N ASP A 50 3.77 13.64 -3.10
CA ASP A 50 3.13 14.26 -1.94
C ASP A 50 2.84 13.25 -0.83
N PHE A 51 2.69 13.78 0.38
CA PHE A 51 2.32 13.00 1.56
C PHE A 51 0.80 12.76 1.58
N VAL A 52 0.39 11.52 1.35
CA VAL A 52 -1.03 11.11 1.40
C VAL A 52 -1.41 10.55 2.76
N SER A 53 -2.66 10.75 3.17
CA SER A 53 -3.17 10.19 4.41
C SER A 53 -3.18 8.67 4.36
N CYS A 54 -2.81 8.02 5.47
CA CYS A 54 -2.94 6.56 5.57
C CYS A 54 -4.42 6.17 5.48
N GLY A 55 -4.72 5.11 4.73
CA GLY A 55 -6.05 4.52 4.64
C GLY A 55 -6.53 3.89 5.94
N ILE A 56 -5.67 3.77 6.96
CA ILE A 56 -6.08 3.35 8.30
C ILE A 56 -6.47 4.60 9.09
N SER A 57 -7.76 4.75 9.37
CA SER A 57 -8.31 5.90 10.13
C SER A 57 -7.60 6.12 11.48
N SER A 58 -7.12 5.03 12.09
CA SER A 58 -6.41 5.02 13.39
C SER A 58 -4.90 5.33 13.33
N CYS A 59 -4.29 5.49 12.14
CA CYS A 59 -2.85 5.74 11.98
C CYS A 59 -2.53 7.25 12.04
N GLY A 60 -3.39 8.11 11.49
CA GLY A 60 -3.31 9.59 11.56
C GLY A 60 -2.05 10.22 10.92
N LYS A 61 -1.15 9.40 10.37
CA LYS A 61 0.11 9.84 9.75
C LYS A 61 -0.04 9.86 8.24
N LYS A 62 0.62 10.84 7.62
CA LYS A 62 0.77 10.89 6.17
C LYS A 62 1.96 10.03 5.73
N HIS A 63 1.82 9.37 4.60
CA HIS A 63 2.81 8.51 3.99
C HIS A 63 3.13 9.01 2.58
N GLN A 64 4.40 9.01 2.24
CA GLN A 64 4.84 9.29 0.88
C GLN A 64 4.97 8.01 0.05
N LYS A 65 5.25 6.87 0.71
CA LYS A 65 5.36 5.56 0.08
C LYS A 65 4.73 4.47 0.94
N GLY A 66 4.22 3.45 0.28
CA GLY A 66 3.49 2.37 0.93
C GLY A 66 2.98 1.34 -0.05
N TYR A 67 2.00 0.57 0.39
CA TYR A 67 1.40 -0.53 -0.34
C TYR A 67 -0.09 -0.28 -0.50
N ILE A 68 -0.65 -0.80 -1.57
CA ILE A 68 -2.10 -0.89 -1.74
C ILE A 68 -2.49 -2.28 -1.23
N ALA A 69 -3.29 -2.31 -0.18
CA ALA A 69 -3.82 -3.54 0.39
C ALA A 69 -5.26 -3.75 -0.09
N ALA A 70 -5.54 -4.92 -0.64
CA ALA A 70 -6.89 -5.39 -0.89
C ALA A 70 -7.42 -6.05 0.39
N LEU A 71 -8.60 -5.65 0.82
CA LEU A 71 -9.30 -6.21 1.97
C LEU A 71 -10.17 -7.38 1.52
N HIS A 72 -10.54 -8.26 2.47
CA HIS A 72 -11.46 -9.37 2.19
C HIS A 72 -12.84 -8.92 1.70
N ASP A 73 -13.22 -7.68 2.04
CA ASP A 73 -14.47 -7.05 1.60
C ASP A 73 -14.44 -6.57 0.13
N GLY A 74 -13.31 -6.75 -0.56
CA GLY A 74 -13.09 -6.29 -1.94
C GLY A 74 -12.56 -4.86 -2.04
N ASN A 75 -12.59 -4.09 -0.96
CA ASN A 75 -12.08 -2.72 -0.91
C ASN A 75 -10.55 -2.66 -0.95
N GLU A 76 -10.00 -1.64 -1.61
CA GLU A 76 -8.56 -1.37 -1.70
C GLU A 76 -8.21 -0.11 -0.91
N ILE A 77 -7.13 -0.18 -0.11
CA ILE A 77 -6.68 0.96 0.70
C ILE A 77 -5.18 1.17 0.58
N ILE A 78 -4.73 2.41 0.76
CA ILE A 78 -3.30 2.72 0.86
C ILE A 78 -2.80 2.62 2.30
N ILE A 79 -1.73 1.86 2.52
CA ILE A 79 -1.12 1.71 3.83
C ILE A 79 0.39 1.94 3.77
N GLY A 80 0.92 2.72 4.71
CA GLY A 80 2.36 2.89 4.82
C GLY A 80 3.02 1.61 5.33
N HIS A 81 4.26 1.32 4.91
CA HIS A 81 5.03 0.14 5.35
C HIS A 81 5.02 -0.05 6.89
N LYS A 82 5.21 1.05 7.64
CA LYS A 82 5.22 1.01 9.12
C LYS A 82 3.83 0.72 9.70
N CYS A 83 2.77 1.31 9.13
CA CYS A 83 1.41 1.06 9.61
C CYS A 83 0.95 -0.36 9.22
N GLY A 84 1.29 -0.84 8.01
CA GLY A 84 1.02 -2.21 7.59
C GLY A 84 1.64 -3.26 8.52
N LYS A 85 2.95 -3.19 8.77
CA LYS A 85 3.63 -4.11 9.69
C LYS A 85 3.11 -4.04 11.12
N LYS A 86 2.74 -2.84 11.60
CA LYS A 86 2.21 -2.65 12.96
C LYS A 86 0.82 -3.24 13.14
N HIS A 87 -0.05 -3.12 12.13
CA HIS A 87 -1.43 -3.56 12.21
C HIS A 87 -1.60 -5.02 11.80
N PHE A 88 -0.96 -5.43 10.71
CA PHE A 88 -1.14 -6.74 10.09
C PHE A 88 0.00 -7.73 10.34
N GLY A 89 1.04 -7.30 11.07
CA GLY A 89 2.09 -8.20 11.56
C GLY A 89 2.80 -8.98 10.46
N VAL A 90 2.90 -10.29 10.65
CA VAL A 90 3.68 -11.22 9.81
C VAL A 90 3.03 -11.39 8.43
N THR A 91 1.70 -11.48 8.36
CA THR A 91 0.96 -11.62 7.09
C THR A 91 1.32 -10.52 6.08
N PHE A 92 1.45 -9.28 6.57
CA PHE A 92 1.87 -8.16 5.73
C PHE A 92 3.34 -8.23 5.36
N ASP A 93 4.23 -8.62 6.28
CA ASP A 93 5.67 -8.75 6.01
C ASP A 93 5.92 -9.80 4.92
N GLU A 94 5.23 -10.94 4.96
CA GLU A 94 5.32 -11.99 3.95
C GLU A 94 4.85 -11.52 2.57
N LYS A 95 3.68 -10.89 2.48
CA LYS A 95 3.18 -10.32 1.21
C LYS A 95 4.11 -9.21 0.71
N ALA A 96 4.59 -8.33 1.60
CA ALA A 96 5.49 -7.24 1.25
C ALA A 96 6.85 -7.70 0.70
N LYS A 97 7.30 -8.93 1.01
CA LYS A 97 8.52 -9.50 0.42
C LYS A 97 8.43 -9.65 -1.09
N GLN A 98 7.24 -9.91 -1.64
CA GLN A 98 7.03 -10.02 -3.09
C GLN A 98 7.32 -8.68 -3.81
N PHE A 99 7.16 -7.57 -3.09
CA PHE A 99 7.40 -6.22 -3.58
C PHE A 99 8.82 -5.71 -3.32
N LYS A 100 9.76 -6.59 -2.92
CA LYS A 100 11.15 -6.19 -2.60
C LYS A 100 11.81 -5.44 -3.75
N HIS A 101 11.63 -5.89 -4.99
CA HIS A 101 12.18 -5.22 -6.18
C HIS A 101 11.59 -3.81 -6.38
N LEU A 102 10.28 -3.63 -6.17
CA LEU A 102 9.64 -2.32 -6.27
C LEU A 102 10.09 -1.37 -5.16
N ARG A 103 10.35 -1.88 -3.96
CA ARG A 103 10.89 -1.10 -2.85
C ARG A 103 12.31 -0.58 -3.15
N ASP A 104 13.10 -1.37 -3.86
CA ASP A 104 14.44 -0.99 -4.30
C ASP A 104 14.39 0.11 -5.37
N ASN A 105 13.57 -0.11 -6.41
CA ASN A 105 13.31 0.87 -7.47
C ASN A 105 12.77 2.19 -6.91
N ALA A 106 11.86 2.11 -5.94
CA ALA A 106 11.32 3.25 -5.23
C ALA A 106 12.38 4.07 -4.49
N ASN A 107 13.35 3.41 -3.85
CA ASN A 107 14.44 4.11 -3.20
C ASN A 107 15.32 4.80 -4.24
N GLN A 108 15.61 4.15 -5.38
CA GLN A 108 16.35 4.77 -6.48
C GLN A 108 15.64 6.01 -7.04
N TYR A 109 14.32 5.95 -7.23
CA TYR A 109 13.50 7.11 -7.64
C TYR A 109 13.65 8.29 -6.66
N LEU A 110 13.60 8.02 -5.35
CA LEU A 110 13.75 9.05 -4.32
C LEU A 110 15.17 9.62 -4.23
N GLN A 111 16.20 8.79 -4.46
CA GLN A 111 17.60 9.23 -4.47
C GLN A 111 17.88 10.16 -5.66
N ILE A 112 17.38 9.83 -6.85
CA ILE A 112 17.49 10.68 -8.04
C ILE A 112 16.77 12.01 -7.80
N LYS A 113 15.57 11.99 -7.19
CA LYS A 113 14.85 13.22 -6.83
C LYS A 113 15.60 14.09 -5.81
N ALA A 114 16.41 13.51 -4.92
CA ALA A 114 17.18 14.29 -3.94
C ALA A 114 18.43 14.96 -4.54
N MET A 115 18.80 14.58 -5.78
CA MET A 115 19.95 15.13 -6.51
C MET A 115 19.60 16.31 -7.42
N PHE A 116 18.31 16.59 -7.64
CA PHE A 116 17.79 17.68 -8.48
C PHE A 116 16.75 18.50 -7.72
#